data_AF-A0A1Q7TUL8-F1
#
_entry.id   AF-A0A1Q7TUL8-F1
#
_cell.length_a   1.000
_cell.length_b   1.000
_cell.length_c   1.000
_cell.angle_alpha   90.00
_cell.angle_beta   90.00
_cell.angle_gamma   90.00
#
_symmetry.space_group_name_H-M   'P 1'
#
loop_
_entity.id
_entity.type
_entity.pdbx_description
1 polymer ?
#
loop_
_entity_poly.entity_id
_entity_poly.type
_entity_poly.pdbx_seq_one_letter_code
_entity_poly.pdbx_strand_id
1 'polypeptide(L)' 'MSEAAGLDELLGELDKTIGKLAAGTAPLEELVGAYERALRLLADAQSRFTELKARAEQTANLLQD' A
#
# COMPACT_ATOMS: atom_id res chain seq x y z
N MET A 1 -6.87 2.38 -16.12
CA MET A 1 -6.38 1.19 -15.39
C MET A 1 -7.43 0.85 -14.34
N SER A 2 -7.67 -0.43 -14.04
CA SER A 2 -8.63 -0.83 -13.00
C SER A 2 -8.10 -0.44 -11.61
N GLU A 3 -8.98 -0.07 -10.67
CA GLU A 3 -8.63 0.30 -9.30
C GLU A 3 -7.88 -0.82 -8.56
N ALA A 4 -8.25 -2.08 -8.85
CA ALA A 4 -7.52 -3.26 -8.35
C ALA A 4 -6.09 -3.35 -8.89
N ALA A 5 -5.90 -3.10 -10.19
CA ALA A 5 -4.58 -3.12 -10.82
C ALA A 5 -3.66 -2.02 -10.24
N GLY A 6 -4.23 -0.88 -9.85
CA GLY A 6 -3.49 0.20 -9.19
C GLY A 6 -3.12 -0.10 -7.74
N LEU A 7 -3.90 -0.93 -7.03
CA LEU A 7 -3.56 -1.38 -5.67
C LEU A 7 -2.48 -2.46 -5.71
N ASP A 8 -2.56 -3.42 -6.63
CA ASP A 8 -1.56 -4.47 -6.77
C ASP A 8 -0.17 -3.90 -7.13
N GLU A 9 -0.12 -2.90 -8.02
CA GLU A 9 1.12 -2.19 -8.34
C GLU A 9 1.70 -1.48 -7.12
N LEU A 10 0.87 -0.75 -6.37
CA LEU A 10 1.25 -0.07 -5.14
C LEU A 10 1.83 -1.04 -4.09
N LEU A 11 1.17 -2.17 -3.88
CA LEU A 11 1.62 -3.20 -2.95
C LEU A 11 2.94 -3.84 -3.42
N GLY A 12 3.10 -4.08 -4.73
CA GLY A 12 4.35 -4.56 -5.30
C GLY A 12 5.53 -3.61 -5.09
N GLU A 13 5.29 -2.29 -5.21
CA GLU A 13 6.31 -1.28 -4.90
C GLU A 13 6.67 -1.23 -3.41
N LEU A 14 5.68 -1.40 -2.53
CA LEU A 14 5.90 -1.47 -1.09
C LEU A 14 6.76 -2.68 -0.72
N ASP A 15 6.41 -3.88 -1.21
CA ASP A 15 7.15 -5.11 -0.96
C ASP A 15 8.59 -5.02 -1.43
N LYS A 16 8.82 -4.48 -2.64
CA LYS A 16 10.17 -4.25 -3.16
C LYS A 16 10.97 -3.31 -2.26
N THR A 17 10.33 -2.28 -1.72
CA THR A 17 10.98 -1.29 -0.86
C THR A 17 11.32 -1.90 0.51
N ILE A 18 10.41 -2.68 1.09
CA ILE A 18 10.65 -3.44 2.33
C ILE A 18 11.78 -4.46 2.13
N GLY A 19 11.82 -5.15 0.99
CA GLY A 19 12.90 -6.09 0.67
C GLY A 19 14.29 -5.45 0.68
N LYS A 20 14.41 -4.20 0.20
CA LYS A 20 15.67 -3.43 0.29
C LYS A 20 16.06 -3.10 1.72
N LEU A 21 15.08 -2.71 2.54
CA LEU A 21 15.30 -2.43 3.96
C LEU A 21 15.74 -3.69 4.73
N ALA A 22 15.06 -4.80 4.48
CA ALA A 22 15.33 -6.09 5.12
C ALA A 22 16.70 -6.65 4.75
N ALA A 23 17.18 -6.39 3.53
CA ALA A 23 18.53 -6.78 3.13
C ALA A 23 19.60 -6.07 3.96
N GLY A 24 19.41 -4.80 4.32
CA GLY A 24 20.28 -4.05 5.23
C GLY A 24 21.73 -3.85 4.73
N THR A 25 22.03 -4.21 3.49
CA THR A 25 23.38 -4.14 2.90
C THR A 25 23.67 -2.82 2.18
N ALA A 26 22.67 -1.95 2.02
CA ALA A 26 22.83 -0.66 1.35
C ALA A 26 23.38 0.41 2.32
N PRO A 27 23.98 1.49 1.81
CA PRO A 27 24.35 2.66 2.62
C PRO A 27 23.18 3.20 3.43
N LEU A 28 23.48 3.79 4.59
CA LEU A 28 22.45 4.27 5.53
C LEU A 28 21.52 5.28 4.88
N GLU A 29 22.03 6.22 4.07
CA GLU A 29 21.20 7.21 3.37
C GLU A 29 20.21 6.55 2.40
N GLU A 30 20.63 5.48 1.72
CA GLU A 30 19.75 4.72 0.82
C GLU A 30 18.68 3.96 1.59
N LEU A 31 19.03 3.38 2.75
CA LEU A 31 18.07 2.71 3.63
C LEU A 31 17.06 3.70 4.21
N VAL A 32 17.49 4.89 4.64
CA VAL A 32 16.58 5.94 5.11
C VAL A 32 15.63 6.37 3.99
N GLY A 33 16.14 6.60 2.77
CA GLY A 33 15.31 6.95 1.62
C GLY A 33 14.31 5.84 1.24
N ALA A 34 14.70 4.57 1.38
CA ALA A 34 13.80 3.44 1.21
C ALA A 34 12.74 3.40 2.32
N TYR A 35 13.10 3.68 3.56
CA TYR A 35 12.16 3.69 4.69
C TYR A 35 11.10 4.78 4.53
N GLU A 36 11.49 6.00 4.21
CA GLU A 36 10.56 7.10 3.94
C GLU A 36 9.61 6.77 2.78
N ARG A 37 10.11 6.09 1.75
CA ARG A 37 9.28 5.63 0.63
C ARG A 37 8.29 4.57 1.08
N ALA A 38 8.71 3.59 1.88
CA ALA A 38 7.84 2.55 2.41
C ALA A 38 6.71 3.16 3.26
N LEU A 39 7.00 4.18 4.08
CA LEU A 39 5.97 4.87 4.86
C LEU A 39 4.92 5.56 3.97
N ARG A 40 5.34 6.20 2.87
CA ARG A 40 4.40 6.84 1.92
C ARG A 40 3.53 5.81 1.21
N LEU A 41 4.13 4.72 0.74
CA LEU A 41 3.41 3.64 0.04
C LEU A 41 2.42 2.94 0.98
N LEU A 42 2.81 2.70 2.23
CA LEU A 42 1.94 2.13 3.26
C LEU A 42 0.73 3.03 3.54
N ALA A 43 0.95 4.35 3.67
CA ALA A 43 -0.14 5.29 3.91
C ALA A 43 -1.15 5.32 2.75
N ASP A 44 -0.69 5.30 1.50
CA ASP A 44 -1.58 5.22 0.32
C ASP A 44 -2.37 3.90 0.33
N ALA A 45 -1.71 2.77 0.60
CA ALA A 45 -2.37 1.47 0.65
C ALA A 45 -3.46 1.44 1.73
N GLN A 46 -3.18 1.99 2.92
CA GLN A 46 -4.15 2.11 4.01
C GLN A 46 -5.35 2.98 3.64
N SER A 47 -5.13 4.10 2.93
CA SER A 47 -6.22 4.96 2.44
C SER A 47 -7.14 4.18 1.50
N ARG A 48 -6.56 3.51 0.49
CA ARG A 48 -7.33 2.73 -0.49
C ARG A 48 -8.10 1.58 0.16
N PHE A 49 -7.49 0.89 1.12
CA PHE A 49 -8.20 -0.16 1.88
C PHE A 49 -9.39 0.40 2.66
N THR A 50 -9.24 1.58 3.25
CA THR A 50 -10.32 2.26 3.97
C THR A 50 -11.48 2.58 3.04
N GLU A 51 -11.19 3.09 1.84
CA GLU A 51 -12.21 3.37 0.82
C GLU A 51 -12.91 2.11 0.32
N LEU A 52 -12.15 1.06 0.01
CA LEU A 52 -12.71 -0.24 -0.38
C LEU A 52 -13.61 -0.83 0.70
N LYS A 53 -13.19 -0.75 1.96
CA LYS A 53 -13.99 -1.21 3.10
C LYS A 53 -15.31 -0.42 3.20
N ALA A 54 -15.26 0.90 3.10
CA ALA A 54 -16.47 1.74 3.14
C ALA A 54 -17.45 1.40 2.00
N ARG A 55 -16.95 1.17 0.79
CA ARG A 55 -17.79 0.75 -0.35
C ARG A 55 -18.40 -0.64 -0.15
N ALA A 56 -17.64 -1.58 0.43
CA ALA A 56 -18.13 -2.91 0.75
C ALA A 56 -19.24 -2.85 1.82
N GLU A 57 -19.07 -2.03 2.85
CA GLU A 57 -20.09 -1.78 3.90
C GLU A 57 -21.35 -1.14 3.31
N GLN A 58 -21.21 -0.12 2.46
CA GLN A 58 -22.35 0.47 1.75
C GLN A 58 -23.11 -0.55 0.90
N THR A 59 -22.38 -1.38 0.17
CA THR A 59 -22.98 -2.43 -0.67
C THR A 59 -23.70 -3.46 0.18
N ALA A 60 -23.11 -3.87 1.32
CA ALA A 60 -23.73 -4.81 2.24
C ALA A 60 -25.04 -4.26 2.80
N ASN A 61 -25.09 -2.98 3.17
CA ASN A 61 -26.31 -2.34 3.65
C ASN A 61 -27.40 -2.30 2.57
N LEU A 62 -27.05 -1.95 1.32
CA LEU A 62 -28.00 -1.93 0.20
C LEU A 62 -28.59 -3.31 -0.14
N LEU A 63 -27.88 -4.39 0.19
CA LEU A 63 -28.36 -5.77 -0.01
C LEU A 63 -29.21 -6.28 1.16
N GLN A 64 -29.30 -5.53 2.26
CA GLN A 64 -30.12 -5.84 3.44
C GLN A 64 -31.49 -5.15 3.42
N ASP A 65 -31.65 -4.10 2.59
CA ASP A 65 -32.90 -3.38 2.31
C ASP A 65 -33.69 -4.00 1.14
#